data_AF-A0A8X6P0G4-F1
#
_entry.id   AF-A0A8X6P0G4-F1
#
_cell.length_a   1.000
_cell.length_b   1.000
_cell.length_c   1.000
_cell.angle_alpha   90.00
_cell.angle_beta   90.00
_cell.angle_gamma   90.00
#
_symmetry.space_group_name_H-M   'P 1'
#
loop_
_entity.id
_entity.type
_entity.pdbx_description
1 polymer ?
#
loop_
_entity_poly.entity_id
_entity_poly.type
_entity_poly.pdbx_seq_one_letter_code
_entity_poly.pdbx_strand_id
1 'polypeptide(L)' 'FLPRRDGPYVIMSRRSPTTYEISSLENPTTPLGVYHTSALKAFEQGRSNAPILPLRKR' A
#
# COMPACT_ATOMS: atom_id res chain seq x y z
N PHE A 1 -18.24 11.18 5.21
CA PHE A 1 -17.06 11.29 4.34
C PHE A 1 -16.53 9.90 4.04
N LEU A 2 -16.68 9.42 2.81
CA LEU A 2 -15.90 8.26 2.35
C LEU A 2 -14.55 8.79 1.90
N PRO A 3 -13.42 8.39 2.53
CA PRO A 3 -12.12 8.77 2.03
C PRO A 3 -12.00 8.18 0.62
N ARG A 4 -11.86 9.05 -0.39
CA ARG A 4 -11.55 8.63 -1.75
C ARG A 4 -10.25 7.84 -1.68
N ARG A 5 -10.33 6.56 -2.06
CA ARG A 5 -9.15 5.75 -2.31
C ARG A 5 -8.85 5.94 -3.78
N ASP A 6 -7.94 6.87 -4.10
CA ASP A 6 -7.62 7.22 -5.50
C ASP A 6 -6.95 6.08 -6.27
N GLY A 7 -6.64 4.97 -5.61
CA GLY A 7 -6.21 3.73 -6.24
C GLY A 7 -5.00 3.12 -5.55
N PRO A 8 -4.37 2.11 -6.17
CA PRO A 8 -3.03 1.70 -5.79
C PRO A 8 -2.03 2.84 -5.98
N TYR A 9 -1.09 2.95 -5.06
CA TYR A 9 -0.02 3.93 -5.11
C TYR A 9 1.35 3.24 -5.09
N VAL A 10 2.37 3.96 -5.55
CA VAL A 10 3.76 3.48 -5.56
C VAL A 10 4.57 4.27 -4.53
N ILE A 11 5.45 3.58 -3.81
CA ILE A 11 6.42 4.23 -2.92
C ILE A 11 7.59 4.72 -3.78
N MET A 12 7.77 6.04 -3.87
CA MET A 12 8.93 6.63 -4.55
C MET A 12 10.18 6.56 -3.69
N SER A 13 10.06 6.96 -2.41
CA SER A 13 11.18 7.08 -1.49
C SER A 13 10.75 6.87 -0.06
N ARG A 14 11.65 6.33 0.77
CA ARG A 14 11.44 6.19 2.21
C ARG A 14 12.11 7.34 2.93
N ARG A 15 11.31 8.29 3.43
CA ARG A 15 11.79 9.45 4.20
C ARG A 15 12.17 9.07 5.63
N SER A 16 11.44 8.15 6.24
CA SER A 16 11.74 7.62 7.57
C SER A 16 11.28 6.17 7.68
N PRO A 17 11.58 5.45 8.78
CA PRO A 17 11.10 4.09 8.98
C PRO A 17 9.57 3.95 8.86
N THR A 18 8.83 5.02 9.13
CA THR A 18 7.36 5.02 9.11
C THR A 18 6.75 6.01 8.14
N THR A 19 7.53 6.77 7.37
CA THR A 19 7.02 7.73 6.40
C THR A 19 7.59 7.51 5.00
N TYR A 20 6.68 7.54 4.03
CA TYR A 20 6.99 7.27 2.63
C TYR A 20 6.48 8.38 1.75
N GLU A 21 7.26 8.72 0.73
CA GLU A 21 6.78 9.49 -0.42
C GLU A 21 6.05 8.58 -1.37
N ILE A 22 4.83 8.98 -1.70
CA ILE A 22 3.89 8.19 -2.47
C ILE A 22 3.59 8.91 -3.79
N SER A 23 3.53 8.18 -4.89
CA SER A 23 3.11 8.66 -6.21
C SER A 23 1.99 7.80 -6.81
N SER A 24 1.32 8.35 -7.82
CA SER A 24 0.35 7.61 -8.61
C SER A 24 1.06 6.60 -9.52
N LEU A 25 0.40 5.48 -9.82
CA LEU A 25 0.86 4.52 -10.84
C LEU A 25 0.98 5.16 -12.23
N GLU A 26 0.09 6.10 -12.57
CA GLU A 26 0.09 6.77 -13.87
C GLU A 26 1.28 7.73 -14.01
N ASN A 27 1.65 8.39 -12.92
CA ASN A 27 2.69 9.42 -12.89
C ASN A 27 3.67 9.16 -11.74
N PRO A 28 4.56 8.16 -11.86
CA PRO A 28 5.43 7.74 -10.77
C PRO A 28 6.51 8.76 -10.44
N THR A 29 6.74 9.76 -11.30
CA THR A 29 7.75 10.81 -11.15
C THR A 29 7.29 11.99 -10.29
N THR A 30 5.98 12.16 -10.11
CA THR A 30 5.42 13.28 -9.35
C THR A 30 4.95 12.77 -7.99
N PRO A 31 5.55 13.23 -6.87
CA PRO A 31 5.11 12.84 -5.56
C PRO A 31 3.73 13.45 -5.28
N LEU A 32 2.76 12.60 -4.92
CA LEU A 32 1.46 13.04 -4.43
C LEU A 32 1.57 13.59 -3.00
N GLY A 33 2.53 13.09 -2.24
CA GLY A 33 2.81 13.56 -0.90
C GLY A 33 3.54 12.54 -0.04
N VAL A 34 3.74 12.92 1.22
CA VAL A 34 4.35 12.08 2.25
C VAL A 34 3.26 11.54 3.17
N TYR A 35 3.24 10.23 3.37
CA TYR A 35 2.27 9.55 4.21
C TYR A 35 2.94 8.68 5.27
N HIS A 36 2.29 8.55 6.43
CA HIS A 36 2.69 7.64 7.49
C HIS A 36 2.19 6.21 7.20
N THR A 37 2.93 5.18 7.64
CA THR A 37 2.57 3.76 7.51
C THR A 37 1.15 3.46 7.96
N SER A 38 0.67 4.09 9.03
CA SER A 38 -0.68 3.87 9.57
C SER A 38 -1.81 4.36 8.64
N ALA A 39 -1.51 5.29 7.74
CA ALA A 39 -2.47 5.78 6.75
C ALA A 39 -2.43 4.96 5.44
N LEU A 40 -1.41 4.13 5.26
CA LEU A 40 -1.21 3.31 4.08
C LEU A 40 -1.71 1.89 4.32
N LYS A 41 -2.28 1.29 3.27
CA LYS A 41 -2.67 -0.12 3.26
C LYS A 41 -1.83 -0.83 2.20
N ALA A 42 -1.21 -1.95 2.59
CA ALA A 42 -0.46 -2.78 1.65
C ALA A 42 -1.37 -3.21 0.49
N PHE A 43 -0.88 -3.00 -0.73
CA PHE A 43 -1.57 -3.44 -1.94
C PHE A 43 -1.22 -4.90 -2.20
N GLU A 44 -2.13 -5.81 -1.85
CA GLU A 44 -2.00 -7.24 -2.11
C GLU A 44 -2.37 -7.54 -3.56
N GLN A 45 -1.47 -7.31 -4.51
CA GLN A 45 -1.68 -7.73 -5.90
C GLN A 45 -1.58 -9.25 -5.95
N GLY A 46 -2.73 -9.93 -5.94
CA GLY A 46 -2.76 -11.38 -5.94
C GLY A 46 -2.48 -11.99 -4.57
N ARG A 47 -3.22 -11.58 -3.54
CA ARG A 47 -3.68 -12.60 -2.59
C ARG A 47 -4.46 -13.60 -3.42
N SER A 48 -3.76 -14.66 -3.82
CA SER A 48 -4.35 -15.89 -4.28
C SER A 48 -5.65 -16.09 -3.51
N ASN A 49 -6.75 -16.33 -4.22
CA ASN A 49 -7.98 -16.86 -3.64
C ASN A 49 -7.75 -18.25 -3.00
N ALA A 50 -6.55 -18.55 -2.53
CA ALA A 50 -6.27 -19.68 -1.68
C ALA A 50 -7.02 -19.44 -0.37
N PRO A 51 -8.00 -20.30 -0.03
CA PRO A 51 -8.61 -20.25 1.27
C PRO A 51 -7.51 -20.36 2.32
N ILE A 52 -7.64 -19.59 3.39
CA ILE A 52 -6.79 -19.70 4.57
C ILE A 52 -6.93 -21.15 5.05
N LEU A 53 -5.98 -22.02 4.68
CA LEU A 53 -6.00 -23.41 5.11
C LEU A 53 -5.79 -23.41 6.62
N PRO A 54 -6.68 -24.05 7.41
CA PRO A 54 -6.47 -24.13 8.84
C PRO A 54 -5.16 -24.85 9.12
N LEU A 55 -4.33 -24.22 9.96
CA LEU A 55 -3.04 -24.75 10.38
C LEU A 55 -3.26 -26.06 11.13
N ARG A 56 -3.05 -27.21 10.46
CA ARG A 56 -3.19 -28.52 11.09
C ARG A 56 -2.00 -28.74 12.01
N LYS A 57 -2.22 -28.61 13.32
CA LYS A 57 -1.26 -29.05 14.34
C LYS A 57 -1.13 -30.59 14.27
N ARG A 58 0.11 -31.08 14.21
CA ARG A 58 0.48 -32.45 14.58
C ARG A 58 1.51 -32.36 15.70
#